data_AF-A0A9W4HY85-F1
#
_entry.id   AF-A0A9W4HY85-F1
#
_cell.length_a   1.000
_cell.length_b   1.000
_cell.length_c   1.000
_cell.angle_alpha   90.00
_cell.angle_beta   90.00
_cell.angle_gamma   90.00
#
_symmetry.space_group_name_H-M   'P 1'
#
loop_
_entity.id
_entity.type
_entity.pdbx_description
1 polymer ?
#
loop_
_entity_poly.entity_id
_entity_poly.type
_entity_poly.pdbx_seq_one_letter_code
_entity_poly.pdbx_strand_id
1 'polypeptide(L)'
;MIDADPVSFTTEYVVEGDMFVHNDIAIFLHRVLNYPDESGQPRETLPALKDMALLEKSGSYVLQAFITVQDGSNQETMKTASQHLFGLREQLKSAVRLEQADRLSLDTRAK
;
A
#
# COMPACT_ATOMS: atom_id res chain seq x y z
N MET A 1 -15.78 23.54 -20.15
CA MET A 1 -15.91 22.17 -20.67
C MET A 1 -14.55 21.53 -20.44
N ILE A 2 -14.42 20.73 -19.38
CA ILE A 2 -13.17 20.02 -19.08
C ILE A 2 -13.31 18.66 -19.75
N ASP A 3 -12.44 18.36 -20.71
CA ASP A 3 -12.27 17.03 -21.27
C ASP A 3 -11.86 16.10 -20.13
N ALA A 4 -12.81 15.31 -19.63
CA ALA A 4 -12.50 14.18 -18.78
C ALA A 4 -12.02 13.07 -19.72
N ASP A 5 -10.71 12.77 -19.69
CA ASP A 5 -10.19 11.55 -20.31
C ASP A 5 -11.03 10.35 -19.83
N PRO A 6 -11.50 9.47 -20.72
CA PRO A 6 -12.24 8.30 -20.31
C PRO A 6 -11.29 7.36 -19.57
N VAL A 7 -11.39 7.32 -18.25
CA VAL A 7 -10.67 6.36 -17.40
C VAL A 7 -11.14 4.96 -17.79
N SER A 8 -10.26 4.18 -18.41
CA SER A 8 -10.52 2.78 -18.75
C SER A 8 -10.03 1.86 -17.64
N PHE A 9 -10.72 0.73 -17.48
CA PHE A 9 -10.29 -0.33 -16.55
C PHE A 9 -8.90 -0.85 -16.96
N THR A 10 -8.00 -0.98 -15.98
CA THR A 10 -6.62 -1.46 -16.21
C THR A 10 -6.37 -2.80 -15.52
N THR A 11 -6.56 -2.87 -14.20
CA THR A 11 -6.35 -4.09 -13.43
C THR A 11 -7.15 -4.04 -12.12
N GLU A 12 -7.35 -5.21 -11.53
CA GLU A 12 -8.00 -5.39 -10.24
C GLU A 12 -7.25 -6.46 -9.46
N TYR A 13 -7.02 -6.22 -8.17
CA TYR A 13 -6.37 -7.16 -7.26
C TYR A 13 -6.98 -7.04 -5.86
N VAL A 14 -6.71 -8.04 -5.03
CA VAL A 14 -7.15 -8.05 -3.63
C VAL A 14 -5.94 -7.88 -2.73
N VAL A 15 -6.12 -7.14 -1.64
CA VAL A 15 -5.11 -7.03 -0.59
C VAL A 15 -5.64 -7.73 0.65
N GLU A 16 -4.87 -8.68 1.15
CA GLU A 16 -5.12 -9.36 2.42
C GLU A 16 -4.05 -8.93 3.42
N GLY A 17 -4.45 -8.52 4.61
CA GLY A 17 -3.50 -8.12 5.63
C GLY A 17 -4.14 -7.59 6.90
N ASP A 18 -3.26 -7.22 7.84
CA ASP A 18 -3.60 -6.67 9.14
C ASP A 18 -3.12 -5.23 9.26
N MET A 19 -3.97 -4.38 9.84
CA MET A 19 -3.63 -2.98 10.12
C MET A 19 -3.51 -2.77 11.62
N PHE A 20 -2.33 -2.30 12.04
CA PHE A 20 -2.05 -1.91 13.41
C PHE A 20 -1.89 -0.39 13.47
N VAL A 21 -2.34 0.21 14.56
CA VAL A 21 -2.19 1.64 14.80
C VAL A 21 -1.35 1.83 16.06
N HIS A 22 -0.24 2.53 15.93
CA HIS A 22 0.64 2.87 17.05
C HIS A 22 0.94 4.37 17.04
N ASN A 23 0.43 5.08 18.05
CA ASN A 23 0.38 6.55 18.09
C ASN A 23 -0.40 7.11 16.88
N ASP A 24 0.30 7.72 15.93
CA ASP A 24 -0.21 8.28 14.68
C ASP A 24 0.21 7.47 13.44
N ILE A 25 0.95 6.38 13.62
CA ILE A 25 1.48 5.54 12.55
C ILE A 25 0.53 4.37 12.29
N ALA A 26 0.05 4.26 11.05
CA ALA A 26 -0.56 3.05 10.55
C ALA A 26 0.52 2.09 10.05
N ILE A 27 0.53 0.88 10.59
CA ILE A 27 1.45 -0.20 10.23
C ILE A 27 0.62 -1.28 9.55
N PHE A 28 0.87 -1.52 8.27
CA PHE A 28 0.10 -2.41 7.43
C PHE A 28 0.97 -3.58 6.96
N LEU A 29 0.68 -4.77 7.46
CA LEU A 29 1.32 -6.02 7.05
C LEU A 29 0.37 -6.74 6.10
N HIS A 30 0.74 -6.82 4.82
CA HIS A 30 -0.19 -7.31 3.79
C HIS A 30 0.51 -8.09 2.69
N ARG A 31 -0.30 -8.78 1.88
CA ARG A 31 0.11 -9.42 0.64
C ARG A 31 -0.96 -9.20 -0.42
N VAL A 32 -0.54 -9.24 -1.68
CA VAL A 32 -1.43 -9.05 -2.82
C VAL A 32 -1.86 -10.40 -3.36
N LEU A 33 -3.16 -10.53 -3.61
CA LEU A 33 -3.81 -11.68 -4.18
C LEU A 33 -4.33 -11.32 -5.57
N ASN A 34 -4.10 -12.23 -6.51
CA ASN A 34 -4.68 -12.21 -7.83
C ASN A 34 -5.95 -13.05 -7.84
N TYR A 35 -6.91 -12.56 -8.61
CA TYR A 35 -8.08 -13.34 -8.98
C TYR A 35 -7.67 -14.55 -9.84
N PRO A 36 -8.44 -15.65 -9.78
CA PRO A 36 -8.11 -16.88 -10.52
C PRO A 36 -8.18 -16.72 -12.05
N ASP A 37 -9.08 -15.85 -12.53
CA ASP A 37 -9.29 -15.58 -13.95
C ASP A 37 -9.01 -14.11 -14.25
N GLU A 38 -8.47 -13.78 -15.43
CA GLU A 38 -8.34 -12.39 -15.86
C GLU A 38 -9.68 -11.83 -16.37
N SER A 39 -10.04 -10.63 -15.92
CA SER A 39 -11.21 -9.90 -16.43
C SER A 39 -10.75 -8.59 -17.07
N GLY A 40 -11.27 -8.27 -18.26
CA GLY A 40 -11.06 -6.96 -18.91
C GLY A 40 -12.00 -5.86 -18.39
N GLN A 41 -12.76 -6.16 -17.34
CA GLN A 41 -13.78 -5.30 -16.72
C GLN A 41 -13.76 -5.51 -15.20
N PRO A 42 -14.20 -4.53 -14.40
CA PRO A 42 -14.33 -4.67 -12.95
C PRO A 42 -15.23 -5.86 -12.58
N ARG A 43 -14.86 -6.64 -11.56
CA ARG A 43 -15.71 -7.73 -11.09
C ARG A 43 -16.91 -7.21 -10.32
N GLU A 44 -18.06 -7.85 -10.55
CA GLU A 44 -19.29 -7.59 -9.79
C GLU A 44 -19.43 -8.52 -8.57
N THR A 45 -18.66 -9.61 -8.54
CA THR A 45 -18.70 -10.60 -7.47
C THR A 45 -17.30 -10.95 -7.00
N LEU A 46 -17.16 -11.14 -5.68
CA LEU A 46 -15.90 -11.54 -5.06
C LEU A 46 -15.87 -13.08 -4.95
N PRO A 47 -14.86 -13.77 -5.52
CA PRO A 47 -14.68 -15.19 -5.28
C PRO A 47 -14.26 -15.44 -3.83
N ALA A 48 -14.32 -16.70 -3.39
CA ALA A 48 -13.86 -17.03 -2.05
C ALA A 48 -12.34 -16.83 -1.96
N LEU A 49 -11.87 -16.37 -0.79
CA LEU A 49 -10.45 -16.07 -0.56
C LEU A 49 -9.52 -17.26 -0.88
N LYS A 50 -9.97 -18.49 -0.58
CA LYS A 50 -9.23 -19.73 -0.85
C LYS A 50 -9.02 -20.02 -2.35
N ASP A 51 -9.82 -19.40 -3.21
CA ASP A 51 -9.76 -19.59 -4.67
C ASP A 51 -8.86 -18.52 -5.32
N MET A 52 -8.34 -17.56 -4.53
CA MET A 52 -7.39 -16.55 -4.99
C MET A 52 -5.95 -17.04 -4.88
N ALA A 53 -5.07 -16.52 -5.72
CA ALA A 53 -3.66 -16.88 -5.75
C ALA A 53 -2.78 -15.74 -5.25
N LEU A 54 -1.69 -16.05 -4.55
CA LEU A 54 -0.69 -15.05 -4.18
C LEU A 54 -0.02 -14.47 -5.42
N LEU A 55 0.06 -13.14 -5.52
CA LEU A 55 0.86 -12.46 -6.55
C LEU A 55 2.33 -12.84 -6.40
N GLU A 56 2.84 -12.84 -5.17
CA GLU A 56 4.20 -13.23 -4.82
C GLU A 56 4.19 -14.67 -4.26
N LYS A 57 4.79 -15.61 -5.02
CA LYS A 57 4.64 -17.05 -4.77
C LYS A 57 5.41 -17.56 -3.56
N SER A 58 6.38 -16.83 -3.03
CA SER A 58 7.08 -17.22 -1.80
C SER A 58 6.18 -17.09 -0.56
N GLY A 59 5.07 -16.36 -0.67
CA GLY A 59 4.17 -16.08 0.45
C GLY A 59 4.70 -14.99 1.37
N SER A 60 5.63 -14.17 0.87
CA SER A 60 6.17 -13.04 1.62
C SER A 60 5.10 -11.96 1.84
N TYR A 61 5.28 -11.20 2.91
CA TYR A 61 4.45 -10.04 3.23
C TYR A 61 5.21 -8.75 3.00
N VAL A 62 4.48 -7.71 2.67
CA VAL A 62 4.94 -6.33 2.65
C VAL A 62 4.53 -5.67 3.97
N LEU A 63 5.51 -5.13 4.68
CA LEU A 63 5.27 -4.28 5.85
C LEU A 63 5.42 -2.81 5.44
N GLN A 64 4.34 -2.05 5.56
CA GLN A 64 4.33 -0.60 5.31
C GLN A 64 4.02 0.15 6.59
N ALA A 65 4.70 1.27 6.81
CA ALA A 65 4.39 2.20 7.89
C ALA A 65 4.17 3.59 7.27
N PHE A 66 3.05 4.22 7.58
CA PHE A 66 2.71 5.53 7.02
C PHE A 66 1.90 6.37 8.01
N ILE A 67 1.96 7.68 7.79
CA ILE A 67 1.16 8.69 8.48
C ILE A 67 0.40 9.47 7.42
N THR A 68 -0.91 9.60 7.58
CA THR A 68 -1.74 10.43 6.70
C THR A 68 -1.75 11.86 7.24
N VAL A 69 -1.18 12.80 6.48
CA VAL A 69 -1.16 14.22 6.84
C VAL A 69 -2.24 14.96 6.07
N GLN A 70 -3.07 15.75 6.76
CA GLN A 70 -4.16 16.52 6.14
C GLN A 70 -3.65 17.72 5.34
N ASP A 71 -2.64 18.42 5.84
CA ASP A 71 -2.00 19.56 5.18
C ASP A 71 -0.52 19.27 4.94
N GLY A 72 -0.20 18.78 3.74
CA GLY A 72 1.17 18.49 3.33
C GLY A 72 2.03 19.74 3.10
N SER A 73 1.46 20.95 3.12
CA SER A 73 2.22 22.20 2.98
C SER A 73 2.79 22.70 4.31
N ASN A 74 2.24 22.24 5.43
CA ASN A 74 2.75 22.57 6.76
C ASN A 74 4.05 21.81 7.03
N GLN A 75 5.18 22.54 6.93
CA GLN A 75 6.52 21.99 7.12
C GLN A 75 6.75 21.42 8.53
N GLU A 76 6.13 21.99 9.56
CA GLU A 76 6.27 21.52 10.94
C GLU A 76 5.58 20.16 11.12
N THR A 77 4.36 20.02 10.61
CA THR A 77 3.62 18.76 10.61
C THR A 77 4.37 17.68 9.84
N MET A 78 4.87 18.00 8.64
CA MET A 78 5.64 17.05 7.82
C MET A 78 6.95 16.61 8.50
N LYS A 79 7.65 17.53 9.16
CA LYS A 79 8.88 17.22 9.90
C LYS A 79 8.58 16.29 11.08
N THR A 80 7.52 16.57 11.82
CA THR A 80 7.09 15.76 12.97
C THR A 80 6.72 14.34 12.53
N ALA A 81 5.88 14.21 11.49
CA ALA A 81 5.52 12.91 10.93
C ALA A 81 6.74 12.10 10.46
N SER A 82 7.70 12.75 9.78
CA SER A 82 8.94 12.10 9.37
C SER A 82 9.76 11.60 10.57
N GLN A 83 9.87 12.41 11.63
CA GLN A 83 10.57 12.02 12.86
C GLN A 83 9.92 10.81 13.53
N HIS A 84 8.59 10.74 13.58
CA HIS A 84 7.86 9.59 14.13
C HIS A 84 8.14 8.32 13.35
N LEU A 85 8.11 8.38 12.01
CA LEU A 85 8.44 7.23 11.15
C LEU A 85 9.90 6.77 11.30
N PHE A 86 10.86 7.71 11.43
CA PHE A 86 12.24 7.34 11.71
C PHE A 86 12.42 6.71 13.09
N GLY A 87 11.69 7.20 14.10
CA GLY A 87 11.64 6.60 15.42
C GLY A 87 11.16 5.15 15.37
N LEU A 88 10.06 4.88 14.66
CA LEU A 88 9.55 3.52 14.47
C LEU A 88 10.55 2.63 13.72
N ARG A 89 11.19 3.13 12.66
CA ARG A 89 12.24 2.40 11.94
C ARG A 89 13.38 1.96 12.87
N GLU A 90 13.85 2.84 13.75
CA GLU A 90 14.89 2.49 14.71
C GLU A 90 14.42 1.49 15.77
N GLN A 91 13.16 1.56 16.20
CA GLN A 91 12.57 0.60 17.12
C GLN A 91 12.47 -0.81 16.50
N LEU A 92 12.16 -0.90 15.21
CA LEU A 92 11.94 -2.16 14.52
C LEU A 92 13.20 -2.81 13.93
N LYS A 93 14.35 -2.15 13.96
CA LYS A 93 15.58 -2.58 13.24
C LYS A 93 16.08 -4.00 13.57
N SER A 94 15.76 -4.53 14.75
CA SER A 94 16.13 -5.89 15.14
C SER A 94 15.19 -6.96 14.58
N ALA A 95 13.96 -6.58 14.22
CA ALA A 95 12.94 -7.49 13.69
C ALA A 95 12.81 -7.37 12.17
N VAL A 96 12.83 -6.14 11.64
CA VAL A 96 12.64 -5.84 10.22
C VAL A 96 13.34 -4.54 9.85
N ARG A 97 13.98 -4.54 8.67
CA ARG A 97 14.60 -3.34 8.11
C ARG A 97 13.56 -2.56 7.31
N LEU A 98 13.10 -1.43 7.85
CA LEU A 98 12.28 -0.48 7.10
C LEU A 98 13.16 0.47 6.28
N GLU A 99 12.73 0.77 5.07
CA GLU A 99 13.39 1.70 4.15
C GLU A 99 12.38 2.72 3.63
N GLN A 100 12.88 3.89 3.24
CA GLN A 100 12.02 4.87 2.57
C GLN A 100 11.65 4.30 1.21
N ALA A 101 10.35 4.26 0.90
CA ALA A 101 9.88 3.81 -0.40
C ALA A 101 10.45 4.72 -1.51
N ASP A 102 10.95 4.08 -2.57
CA ASP A 102 11.37 4.81 -3.76
C ASP A 102 10.16 5.44 -4.44
N ARG A 103 10.27 6.74 -4.75
CA ARG A 103 9.17 7.53 -5.31
C ARG A 103 8.72 6.99 -6.67
N LEU A 104 9.64 6.45 -7.48
CA LEU A 104 9.29 5.86 -8.78
C LEU A 104 8.49 4.56 -8.61
N SER A 105 8.80 3.79 -7.57
CA SER A 105 8.04 2.58 -7.22
C SER A 105 6.61 2.87 -6.75
N LEU A 106 6.31 4.12 -6.41
CA LEU A 106 4.97 4.60 -6.02
C LEU A 106 4.26 5.36 -7.16
N ASP A 107 4.92 5.56 -8.29
CA ASP A 107 4.32 6.22 -9.43
C ASP A 107 3.42 5.24 -10.17
N THR A 108 2.11 5.40 -10.03
CA THR A 108 1.10 4.57 -10.71
C THR A 108 1.08 4.79 -12.23
N ARG A 109 1.88 5.73 -12.76
CA ARG A 109 2.07 5.98 -14.20
C ARG A 109 3.35 5.34 -14.74
N ALA A 110 4.27 4.93 -13.87
CA ALA A 110 5.44 4.17 -14.27
C ALA A 110 4.99 2.78 -14.73
N LYS A 111 5.47 2.36 -15.91
CA LYS A 111 5.25 1.03 -16.48
C LYS A 111 6.49 0.17 -16.27
#